data_AF-A0A821LMQ3-F1
#
_entry.id   AF-A0A821LMQ3-F1
#
_cell.length_a   1.000
_cell.length_b   1.000
_cell.length_c   1.000
_cell.angle_alpha   90.00
_cell.angle_beta   90.00
_cell.angle_gamma   90.00
#
_symmetry.space_group_name_H-M   'P 1'
#
loop_
_entity.id
_entity.type
_entity.pdbx_description
1 polymer ?
#
loop_
_entity_poly.entity_id
_entity_poly.type
_entity_poly.pdbx_seq_one_letter_code
_entity_poly.pdbx_strand_id
1 'polypeptide(L)'
;MMTKTKKGKRGAFVIDPLKDNPGEILDELLDSDFIEHPNEVFQFFTSERSKPILREQIIKHKLSIISATKRAEYSLIKYKLDQLEYLNKLLDQDYIKQIYDDCVQYISTHLSEEYANGISILNSCLVNQIVINSDDIKQYQLCIDHAKLAEQFINKHL
;
A
#
# COMPACT_ATOMS: atom_id res chain seq x y z
N MET A 1 -43.27 -13.04 -33.41
CA MET A 1 -43.76 -12.74 -32.04
C MET A 1 -42.52 -12.31 -31.26
N MET A 2 -42.34 -11.01 -31.01
CA MET A 2 -41.15 -10.50 -30.31
C MET A 2 -41.24 -10.81 -28.82
N THR A 3 -40.27 -11.54 -28.29
CA THR A 3 -40.19 -11.95 -26.90
C THR A 3 -39.50 -10.85 -26.10
N LYS A 4 -40.30 -9.94 -25.53
CA LYS A 4 -39.82 -8.84 -24.67
C LYS A 4 -38.73 -9.31 -23.69
N THR A 5 -37.58 -8.66 -23.78
CA THR A 5 -36.49 -8.69 -22.82
C THR A 5 -37.01 -8.55 -21.38
N LYS A 6 -36.63 -9.49 -20.50
CA LYS A 6 -37.04 -9.44 -19.08
C LYS A 6 -36.17 -8.43 -18.33
N LYS A 7 -36.74 -7.26 -18.01
CA LYS A 7 -36.12 -6.35 -17.03
C LYS A 7 -36.13 -7.00 -15.64
N GLY A 8 -34.97 -7.12 -15.01
CA GLY A 8 -34.85 -7.64 -13.65
C GLY A 8 -35.55 -6.73 -12.63
N LYS A 9 -35.71 -7.19 -11.38
CA LYS A 9 -36.38 -6.45 -10.28
C LYS A 9 -35.80 -5.05 -9.98
N ARG A 10 -34.68 -4.66 -10.61
CA ARG A 10 -34.01 -3.36 -10.46
C ARG A 10 -33.79 -2.63 -11.80
N GLY A 11 -34.46 -3.04 -12.88
CA GLY A 11 -34.29 -2.41 -14.20
C GLY A 11 -33.03 -2.83 -14.97
N ALA A 12 -32.15 -3.67 -14.39
CA ALA A 12 -31.00 -4.22 -15.09
C ALA A 12 -31.43 -5.20 -16.19
N PHE A 13 -30.79 -5.11 -17.35
CA PHE A 13 -30.91 -6.08 -18.44
C PHE A 13 -30.27 -7.40 -18.03
N VAL A 14 -31.00 -8.49 -18.22
CA VAL A 14 -30.51 -9.85 -17.95
C VAL A 14 -30.72 -10.67 -19.21
N ILE A 15 -29.64 -11.29 -19.69
CA ILE A 15 -29.64 -12.21 -20.84
C ILE A 15 -29.54 -13.65 -20.34
N ASP A 16 -30.43 -14.51 -20.83
CA ASP A 16 -30.19 -15.94 -20.95
C ASP A 16 -29.52 -16.23 -22.32
N PRO A 17 -28.21 -16.55 -22.36
CA PRO A 17 -27.49 -16.73 -23.62
C PRO A 17 -28.01 -17.87 -24.49
N LEU A 18 -28.80 -18.78 -23.92
CA LEU A 18 -29.34 -19.94 -24.62
C LEU A 18 -30.76 -19.72 -25.16
N LYS A 19 -31.48 -18.73 -24.63
CA LYS A 19 -32.92 -18.55 -24.92
C LYS A 19 -33.27 -17.17 -25.46
N ASP A 20 -32.47 -16.17 -25.14
CA ASP A 20 -32.76 -14.79 -25.50
C ASP A 20 -32.03 -14.40 -26.78
N ASN A 21 -32.65 -13.52 -27.57
CA ASN A 21 -32.02 -12.92 -28.74
C ASN A 21 -31.17 -11.72 -28.31
N PRO A 22 -29.84 -11.73 -28.49
CA PRO A 22 -28.98 -10.62 -28.09
C PRO A 22 -29.24 -9.33 -28.88
N GLY A 23 -29.86 -9.42 -30.07
CA GLY A 23 -30.16 -8.26 -30.91
C GLY A 23 -31.04 -7.22 -30.23
N GLU A 24 -32.08 -7.65 -29.48
CA GLU A 24 -33.01 -6.72 -28.82
C GLU A 24 -32.32 -5.88 -27.73
N ILE A 25 -31.28 -6.43 -27.08
CA ILE A 25 -30.52 -5.73 -26.05
C ILE A 25 -29.47 -4.84 -26.67
N LEU A 26 -28.85 -5.28 -27.77
CA LEU A 26 -27.96 -4.42 -28.55
C LEU A 26 -28.69 -3.18 -29.06
N ASP A 27 -29.91 -3.33 -29.55
CA ASP A 27 -30.74 -2.21 -30.00
C ASP A 27 -31.07 -1.26 -28.83
N GLU A 28 -31.51 -1.77 -27.67
CA GLU A 28 -31.75 -0.94 -26.47
C GLU A 28 -30.47 -0.26 -25.93
N LEU A 29 -29.30 -0.89 -26.08
CA LEU A 29 -28.02 -0.31 -25.67
C LEU A 29 -27.55 0.78 -26.64
N LEU A 30 -27.79 0.60 -27.93
CA LEU A 30 -27.49 1.59 -28.97
C LEU A 30 -28.37 2.84 -28.84
N ASP A 31 -29.61 2.67 -28.37
CA ASP A 31 -30.55 3.77 -28.10
C ASP A 31 -30.35 4.41 -26.71
N SER A 32 -29.49 3.85 -25.86
CA SER A 32 -29.24 4.38 -24.52
C SER A 32 -28.31 5.58 -24.53
N ASP A 33 -28.52 6.51 -23.60
CA ASP A 33 -27.65 7.67 -23.45
C ASP A 33 -26.20 7.25 -23.17
N PHE A 34 -25.27 7.93 -23.82
CA PHE A 34 -23.85 7.72 -23.57
C PHE A 34 -23.52 8.05 -22.11
N ILE A 35 -22.66 7.22 -21.51
CA ILE A 35 -22.07 7.56 -20.22
C ILE A 35 -21.05 8.68 -20.45
N GLU A 36 -21.45 9.93 -20.23
CA GLU A 36 -20.59 11.11 -20.41
C GLU A 36 -19.39 11.11 -19.46
N HIS A 37 -19.57 10.56 -18.25
CA HIS A 37 -18.54 10.49 -17.21
C HIS A 37 -18.39 9.06 -16.67
N PRO A 38 -17.62 8.19 -17.37
CA PRO A 38 -17.47 6.78 -16.99
C PRO A 38 -16.97 6.57 -15.55
N ASN A 39 -16.16 7.49 -15.05
CA ASN A 39 -15.56 7.43 -13.73
C ASN A 39 -16.59 7.59 -12.60
N GLU A 40 -17.74 8.21 -12.88
CA GLU A 40 -18.83 8.38 -11.92
C GLU A 40 -19.72 7.13 -11.85
N VAL A 41 -19.83 6.40 -12.96
CA VAL A 41 -20.67 5.20 -13.08
C VAL A 41 -19.92 3.94 -12.68
N PHE A 42 -18.65 3.82 -13.10
CA PHE A 42 -17.80 2.68 -12.79
C PHE A 42 -16.89 3.00 -11.61
N GLN A 43 -17.42 2.85 -10.40
CA GLN A 43 -16.64 2.98 -9.18
C GLN A 43 -16.08 1.62 -8.76
N PHE A 44 -14.79 1.60 -8.36
CA PHE A 44 -14.22 0.45 -7.67
C PHE A 44 -14.93 0.31 -6.32
N PHE A 45 -15.82 -0.67 -6.21
CA PHE A 45 -16.48 -0.97 -4.95
C PHE A 45 -15.85 -2.20 -4.30
N THR A 46 -15.47 -2.06 -3.04
CA THR A 46 -15.15 -3.21 -2.18
C THR A 46 -16.44 -3.77 -1.61
N SER A 47 -16.79 -5.00 -1.98
CA SER A 47 -17.89 -5.73 -1.35
C SER A 47 -17.65 -5.92 0.16
N GLU A 48 -18.72 -6.01 0.96
CA GLU A 48 -18.61 -6.27 2.41
C GLU A 48 -17.79 -7.54 2.72
N ARG A 49 -17.84 -8.55 1.85
CA ARG A 49 -17.05 -9.79 2.00
C ARG A 49 -15.55 -9.57 1.76
N SER A 50 -15.19 -8.62 0.91
CA SER A 50 -13.79 -8.31 0.59
C SER A 50 -13.11 -7.39 1.62
N LYS A 51 -13.87 -6.58 2.36
CA LYS A 51 -13.34 -5.69 3.41
C LYS A 51 -12.48 -6.39 4.46
N PRO A 52 -12.91 -7.52 5.08
CA PRO A 52 -12.08 -8.21 6.07
C PRO A 52 -10.79 -8.77 5.45
N ILE A 53 -10.85 -9.31 4.23
CA ILE A 53 -9.69 -9.84 3.52
C ILE A 53 -8.66 -8.72 3.23
N LEU A 54 -9.14 -7.56 2.80
CA LEU A 54 -8.30 -6.38 2.58
C LEU A 54 -7.64 -5.93 3.88
N ARG A 55 -8.39 -5.85 4.98
CA ARG A 55 -7.85 -5.50 6.29
C ARG A 55 -6.74 -6.45 6.73
N GLU A 56 -6.94 -7.76 6.59
CA GLU A 56 -5.91 -8.76 6.89
C GLU A 56 -4.65 -8.54 6.05
N GLN A 57 -4.81 -8.26 4.75
CA GLN A 57 -3.67 -8.01 3.86
C GLN A 57 -2.91 -6.74 4.25
N ILE A 58 -3.61 -5.66 4.59
CA ILE A 58 -3.04 -4.40 5.06
C ILE A 58 -2.26 -4.63 6.37
N ILE A 59 -2.80 -5.41 7.31
CA ILE A 59 -2.11 -5.78 8.54
C ILE A 59 -0.85 -6.58 8.24
N LYS A 60 -0.90 -7.54 7.29
CA LYS A 60 0.29 -8.28 6.85
C LYS A 60 1.36 -7.34 6.27
N HIS A 61 0.97 -6.30 5.54
CA HIS A 61 1.92 -5.29 5.06
C HIS A 61 2.55 -4.51 6.21
N LYS A 62 1.77 -4.06 7.19
CA LYS A 62 2.29 -3.41 8.41
C LYS A 62 3.31 -4.28 9.14
N LEU A 63 2.98 -5.55 9.38
CA LEU A 63 3.90 -6.49 10.04
C LEU A 63 5.17 -6.76 9.23
N SER A 64 5.04 -6.87 7.90
CA SER A 64 6.18 -7.00 6.99
C SER A 64 7.10 -5.78 7.04
N ILE A 65 6.54 -4.57 7.08
CA ILE A 65 7.30 -3.33 7.21
C ILE A 65 8.06 -3.32 8.53
N ILE A 66 7.37 -3.53 9.66
CA ILE A 66 7.99 -3.59 11.00
C ILE A 66 9.16 -4.59 11.03
N SER A 67 8.95 -5.77 10.44
CA SER A 67 9.97 -6.81 10.36
C SER A 67 11.17 -6.40 9.49
N ALA A 68 10.92 -5.78 8.34
CA ALA A 68 11.94 -5.28 7.42
C ALA A 68 12.75 -4.11 8.01
N THR A 69 12.10 -3.21 8.75
CA THR A 69 12.73 -2.11 9.48
C THR A 69 13.83 -2.61 10.41
N LYS A 70 13.54 -3.64 11.20
CA LYS A 70 14.52 -4.25 12.12
C LYS A 70 15.71 -4.93 11.42
N ARG A 71 15.57 -5.26 10.14
CA ARG A 71 16.63 -5.86 9.31
C ARG A 71 17.29 -4.86 8.37
N ALA A 72 16.95 -3.57 8.47
CA ALA A 72 17.41 -2.53 7.55
C ALA A 72 17.12 -2.83 6.05
N GLU A 73 16.04 -3.56 5.75
CA GLU A 73 15.66 -3.91 4.38
C GLU A 73 14.86 -2.78 3.71
N TYR A 74 15.49 -1.62 3.51
CA TYR A 74 14.81 -0.39 3.04
C TYR A 74 14.11 -0.53 1.69
N SER A 75 14.63 -1.35 0.77
CA SER A 75 13.97 -1.64 -0.51
C SER A 75 12.62 -2.32 -0.32
N LEU A 76 12.51 -3.25 0.64
CA LEU A 76 11.26 -3.93 0.96
C LEU A 76 10.28 -3.00 1.66
N ILE A 77 10.78 -2.17 2.59
CA ILE A 77 9.98 -1.14 3.29
C ILE A 77 9.35 -0.20 2.27
N LYS A 78 10.16 0.37 1.36
CA LYS A 78 9.70 1.25 0.29
C LYS A 78 8.65 0.57 -0.58
N TYR A 79 8.93 -0.66 -1.04
CA TYR A 79 7.96 -1.40 -1.86
C TYR A 79 6.61 -1.57 -1.14
N LYS A 80 6.61 -1.88 0.16
CA LYS A 80 5.37 -2.07 0.92
C LYS A 80 4.62 -0.77 1.18
N LEU A 81 5.31 0.34 1.43
CA LEU A 81 4.69 1.65 1.56
C LEU A 81 4.13 2.13 0.22
N ASP A 82 4.83 1.90 -0.89
CA ASP A 82 4.33 2.16 -2.24
C ASP A 82 3.02 1.39 -2.51
N GLN A 83 2.93 0.13 -2.08
CA GLN A 83 1.70 -0.65 -2.19
C GLN A 83 0.55 -0.09 -1.35
N LEU A 84 0.82 0.36 -0.12
CA LEU A 84 -0.19 0.97 0.76
C LEU A 84 -0.68 2.32 0.23
N GLU A 85 0.23 3.16 -0.27
CA GLU A 85 -0.09 4.46 -0.88
C GLU A 85 -0.97 4.27 -2.13
N TYR A 86 -0.58 3.35 -3.02
CA TYR A 86 -1.36 3.02 -4.21
C TYR A 86 -2.76 2.51 -3.84
N LEU A 87 -2.85 1.60 -2.86
CA LEU A 87 -4.13 1.06 -2.41
C LEU A 87 -5.02 2.15 -1.80
N ASN A 88 -4.44 3.09 -1.04
CA ASN A 88 -5.17 4.21 -0.48
C ASN A 88 -5.71 5.14 -1.58
N LYS A 89 -4.93 5.42 -2.63
CA LYS A 89 -5.39 6.21 -3.78
C LYS A 89 -6.54 5.54 -4.55
N LEU A 90 -6.55 4.21 -4.60
CA LEU A 90 -7.56 3.44 -5.34
C LEU A 90 -8.88 3.32 -4.57
N LEU A 91 -8.82 3.12 -3.25
CA LEU A 91 -9.99 2.81 -2.42
C LEU A 91 -10.48 3.98 -1.55
N ASP A 92 -9.63 4.98 -1.33
CA ASP A 92 -9.86 6.17 -0.50
C ASP A 92 -10.49 5.83 0.85
N GLN A 93 -9.78 5.03 1.65
CA GLN A 93 -10.25 4.54 2.94
C GLN A 93 -9.36 5.04 4.07
N ASP A 94 -9.94 5.76 5.04
CA ASP A 94 -9.23 6.33 6.20
C ASP A 94 -8.36 5.31 6.95
N TYR A 95 -8.84 4.07 7.07
CA TYR A 95 -8.12 2.99 7.73
C TYR A 95 -6.77 2.67 7.06
N ILE A 96 -6.70 2.73 5.72
CA ILE A 96 -5.46 2.43 4.97
C ILE A 96 -4.45 3.53 5.21
N LYS A 97 -4.90 4.79 5.16
CA LYS A 97 -4.10 5.95 5.49
C LYS A 97 -3.56 5.88 6.92
N GLN A 98 -4.40 5.54 7.90
CA GLN A 98 -3.96 5.38 9.29
C GLN A 98 -2.87 4.31 9.44
N ILE A 99 -3.01 3.17 8.77
CA ILE A 99 -1.98 2.13 8.80
C ILE A 99 -0.69 2.57 8.13
N TYR A 100 -0.78 3.32 7.03
CA TYR A 100 0.38 3.92 6.38
C TYR A 100 1.11 4.88 7.34
N ASP A 101 0.37 5.80 7.96
CA ASP A 101 0.91 6.79 8.91
C ASP A 101 1.56 6.10 10.13
N ASP A 102 0.92 5.05 10.67
CA ASP A 102 1.49 4.22 11.74
C ASP A 102 2.85 3.60 11.34
N CYS A 103 2.96 3.13 10.10
CA CYS A 103 4.19 2.52 9.59
C CYS A 103 5.29 3.57 9.44
N VAL A 104 4.97 4.72 8.86
CA VAL A 104 5.88 5.87 8.72
C VAL A 104 6.38 6.29 10.10
N GLN A 105 5.47 6.49 11.06
CA GLN A 105 5.83 6.87 12.42
C GLN A 105 6.74 5.83 13.08
N TYR A 106 6.44 4.53 12.93
CA TYR A 106 7.27 3.46 13.48
C TYR A 106 8.70 3.50 12.90
N ILE A 107 8.83 3.68 11.58
CA ILE A 107 10.14 3.73 10.92
C ILE A 107 10.92 4.97 11.39
N SER A 108 10.28 6.14 11.44
CA SER A 108 10.91 7.39 11.88
C SER A 108 11.42 7.29 13.32
N THR A 109 10.61 6.74 14.22
CA THR A 109 11.02 6.51 15.62
C THR A 109 12.21 5.56 15.69
N HIS A 110 12.15 4.44 14.97
CA HIS A 110 13.24 3.45 14.97
C HIS A 110 14.55 4.03 14.42
N LEU A 111 14.50 4.76 13.32
CA LEU A 111 15.69 5.41 12.75
C LEU A 111 16.28 6.46 13.70
N SER A 112 15.44 7.20 14.40
CA SER A 112 15.88 8.18 15.39
C SER A 112 16.58 7.52 16.59
N GLU A 113 16.05 6.39 17.05
CA GLU A 113 16.65 5.58 18.12
C GLU A 113 18.01 4.99 17.69
N GLU A 114 18.09 4.41 16.48
CA GLU A 114 19.34 3.88 15.93
C GLU A 114 20.41 4.97 15.81
N TYR A 115 20.02 6.16 15.34
CA TYR A 115 20.91 7.32 15.25
C TYR A 115 21.41 7.78 16.62
N ALA A 116 20.51 7.90 17.61
CA ALA A 116 20.86 8.29 18.97
C ALA A 116 21.79 7.26 19.63
N ASN A 117 21.54 5.97 19.42
CA ASN A 117 22.40 4.89 19.88
C ASN A 117 23.80 4.97 19.26
N GLY A 118 23.88 5.19 17.95
CA GLY A 118 25.15 5.40 17.25
C GLY A 118 25.97 6.57 17.81
N ILE A 119 25.32 7.71 18.08
CA ILE A 119 25.97 8.86 18.72
C ILE A 119 26.48 8.50 20.12
N SER A 120 25.67 7.82 20.93
CA SER A 120 26.02 7.45 22.30
C SER A 120 27.25 6.54 22.35
N ILE A 121 27.31 5.55 21.44
CA ILE A 121 28.46 4.66 21.29
C ILE A 121 29.71 5.46 20.89
N LEU A 122 29.60 6.34 19.89
CA LEU A 122 30.72 7.17 19.44
C LEU A 122 31.25 8.07 20.56
N ASN A 123 30.37 8.76 21.27
CA ASN A 123 30.74 9.61 22.40
C ASN A 123 31.44 8.81 23.49
N SER A 124 30.96 7.60 23.77
CA SER A 124 31.58 6.71 24.77
C SER A 124 32.98 6.27 24.35
N CYS A 125 33.21 5.98 23.06
CA CYS A 125 34.53 5.67 22.52
C CYS A 125 35.49 6.87 22.65
N LEU A 126 35.02 8.09 22.35
CA LEU A 126 35.81 9.32 22.42
C LEU A 126 36.20 9.69 23.86
N VAL A 127 35.27 9.57 24.81
CA VAL A 127 35.50 9.93 26.23
C VAL A 127 36.44 8.93 26.91
N ASN A 128 36.27 7.63 26.62
CA ASN A 128 37.01 6.57 27.32
C ASN A 128 38.38 6.25 26.68
N GLN A 129 38.80 6.99 25.65
CA GLN A 129 40.03 6.72 24.86
C GLN A 129 40.15 5.24 24.43
N ILE A 130 39.01 4.62 24.12
CA ILE A 130 38.98 3.22 23.70
C ILE A 130 39.68 3.14 22.35
N VAL A 131 40.66 2.25 22.24
CA VAL A 131 41.31 1.96 20.97
C VAL A 131 40.25 1.35 20.05
N ILE A 132 39.80 2.15 19.08
CA ILE A 132 38.88 1.71 18.02
C ILE A 132 39.53 0.52 17.32
N ASN A 133 38.86 -0.63 17.38
CA ASN A 133 39.35 -1.85 16.78
C ASN A 133 38.70 -2.07 15.40
N SER A 134 39.12 -3.13 14.70
CA SER A 134 38.61 -3.43 13.36
C SER A 134 37.11 -3.76 13.33
N ASP A 135 36.54 -4.26 14.43
CA ASP A 135 35.11 -4.57 14.52
C ASP A 135 34.29 -3.28 14.62
N ASP A 136 34.73 -2.33 15.44
CA ASP A 136 34.11 -1.00 15.55
C ASP A 136 34.04 -0.31 14.18
N ILE A 137 35.14 -0.33 13.42
CA ILE A 137 35.18 0.25 12.06
C ILE A 137 34.16 -0.43 11.14
N LYS A 138 34.02 -1.76 11.21
CA LYS A 138 33.03 -2.50 10.40
C LYS A 138 31.60 -2.14 10.79
N GLN A 139 31.31 -1.98 12.08
CA GLN A 139 30.00 -1.54 12.55
C GLN A 139 29.67 -0.13 12.03
N TYR A 140 30.62 0.81 12.10
CA TYR A 140 30.42 2.15 11.52
C TYR A 140 30.20 2.10 10.00
N GLN A 141 30.95 1.26 9.29
CA GLN A 141 30.77 1.08 7.84
C GLN A 141 29.35 0.59 7.52
N LEU A 142 28.85 -0.38 8.29
CA LEU A 142 27.52 -0.94 8.15
C LEU A 142 26.42 0.10 8.45
N CYS A 143 26.59 0.92 9.49
CA CYS A 143 25.69 2.04 9.78
C CYS A 143 25.66 3.06 8.64
N ILE A 144 26.80 3.40 8.04
CA ILE A 144 26.88 4.32 6.91
C ILE A 144 26.15 3.75 5.69
N ASP A 145 26.33 2.46 5.39
CA ASP A 145 25.67 1.81 4.26
C ASP A 145 24.14 1.72 4.48
N HIS A 146 23.70 1.44 5.70
CA HIS A 146 22.28 1.52 6.07
C HIS A 146 21.72 2.93 5.89
N ALA A 147 22.46 3.96 6.32
CA ALA A 147 22.03 5.36 6.17
C ALA A 147 21.87 5.77 4.69
N LYS A 148 22.80 5.36 3.81
CA LYS A 148 22.70 5.59 2.36
C LYS A 148 21.48 4.90 1.74
N LEU A 149 21.18 3.68 2.16
CA LEU A 149 20.00 2.95 1.69
C LEU A 149 18.70 3.61 2.20
N ALA A 150 18.70 4.12 3.43
CA ALA A 150 17.57 4.85 3.99
C ALA A 150 17.32 6.19 3.27
N GLU A 151 18.36 6.88 2.78
CA GLU A 151 18.26 8.18 2.12
C GLU A 151 17.32 8.19 0.90
N GLN A 152 17.35 7.11 0.09
CA GLN A 152 16.44 6.95 -1.06
C GLN A 152 14.98 6.77 -0.64
N PHE A 153 14.75 6.21 0.54
CA PHE A 153 13.44 5.95 1.11
C PHE A 153 12.89 7.19 1.82
N ILE A 154 13.75 7.91 2.57
CA ILE A 154 13.39 9.13 3.31
C ILE A 154 12.75 10.13 2.36
N ASN A 155 13.45 10.53 1.29
CA ASN A 155 12.97 11.55 0.35
C ASN A 155 11.58 11.30 -0.26
N LYS A 156 11.07 10.07 -0.22
CA LYS A 156 9.75 9.72 -0.75
C LYS A 156 8.68 9.57 0.33
N HIS A 157 9.01 8.98 1.49
CA HIS A 157 8.01 8.54 2.46
C HIS A 157 8.18 9.12 3.87
N LEU A 158 9.33 9.71 4.21
CA LEU A 158 9.60 10.35 5.51
C LEU A 158 9.91 11.84 5.33
#